data_AF-B1FS72-F1
#
_entry.id   AF-B1FS72-F1
#
_cell.length_a   1.000
_cell.length_b   1.000
_cell.length_c   1.000
_cell.angle_alpha   90.00
_cell.angle_beta   90.00
_cell.angle_gamma   90.00
#
_symmetry.space_group_name_H-M   'P 1'
#
loop_
_entity.id
_entity.type
_entity.pdbx_description
1 polymer ?
#
loop_
_entity_poly.entity_id
_entity_poly.type
_entity_poly.pdbx_seq_one_letter_code
_entity_poly.pdbx_strand_id
1 'polypeptide(L)' 'MIMATAKWWLRHAESNAESVDVPGDFVRSERATSILRRLAQPEKISNLVMYVCSPQASATTGAALRVDGGVVDTIA' A
#
# COMPACT_ATOMS: atom_id res chain seq x y z
N MET A 1 2.74 -12.57 -0.91
CA MET A 1 1.99 -11.37 -1.36
C MET A 1 1.94 -11.24 -2.89
N ILE A 2 3.06 -11.42 -3.61
CA ILE A 2 3.11 -11.39 -5.10
C ILE A 2 2.27 -12.50 -5.76
N MET A 3 2.09 -13.66 -5.12
CA MET A 3 1.28 -14.76 -5.67
C MET A 3 -0.24 -14.58 -5.49
N ALA A 4 -0.67 -13.80 -4.49
CA ALA A 4 -2.09 -13.58 -4.21
C ALA A 4 -2.71 -12.58 -5.19
N THR A 5 -1.94 -11.55 -5.59
CA THR A 5 -2.32 -10.63 -6.65
C THR A 5 -2.52 -11.39 -7.96
N ALA A 6 -1.53 -12.16 -8.43
CA ALA A 6 -1.60 -12.84 -9.74
C ALA A 6 -2.86 -13.71 -9.94
N LYS A 7 -3.29 -14.47 -8.93
CA LYS A 7 -4.54 -15.28 -9.01
C LYS A 7 -5.81 -14.44 -9.04
N TRP A 8 -5.84 -13.31 -8.33
CA TRP A 8 -6.98 -12.40 -8.34
C TRP A 8 -7.11 -11.72 -9.71
N TRP A 9 -5.98 -11.31 -10.32
CA TRP A 9 -5.95 -10.74 -11.68
C TRP A 9 -6.47 -11.75 -12.71
N LEU A 10 -6.04 -13.01 -12.65
CA LEU A 10 -6.54 -14.06 -13.56
C LEU A 10 -8.05 -14.31 -13.41
N ARG A 11 -8.59 -14.27 -12.18
CA ARG A 11 -10.04 -14.43 -11.95
C ARG A 11 -10.90 -13.28 -12.47
N HIS A 12 -10.38 -12.05 -12.50
CA HIS A 12 -11.14 -10.86 -12.87
C HIS A 12 -10.84 -10.36 -14.29
N ALA A 13 -9.74 -10.81 -14.91
CA ALA A 13 -9.42 -10.52 -16.32
C ALA A 13 -10.44 -11.12 -17.31
N GLU A 14 -11.16 -12.17 -16.91
CA GLU A 14 -12.17 -12.83 -17.73
C GLU A 14 -13.55 -12.15 -17.66
N SER A 15 -13.79 -11.23 -16.71
CA SER A 15 -15.16 -10.79 -16.40
C SER A 15 -15.52 -9.33 -16.71
N ASN A 16 -14.66 -8.46 -17.24
CA ASN A 16 -15.11 -7.10 -17.60
C ASN A 16 -14.22 -6.35 -18.61
N ALA A 17 -14.79 -6.05 -19.78
CA ALA A 17 -14.21 -5.20 -20.83
C ALA A 17 -14.56 -3.71 -20.65
N GLU A 18 -14.72 -3.27 -19.40
CA GLU A 18 -15.02 -1.87 -19.04
C GLU A 18 -13.83 -1.33 -18.23
N SER A 19 -13.56 -0.02 -18.25
CA SER A 19 -12.34 0.58 -17.69
C SER A 19 -12.30 0.51 -16.15
N VAL A 20 -11.98 -0.66 -15.62
CA VAL A 20 -11.88 -0.92 -14.18
C VAL A 20 -10.53 -0.41 -13.66
N ASP A 21 -10.52 0.35 -12.56
CA ASP A 21 -9.31 0.61 -11.76
C ASP A 21 -8.97 -0.68 -10.99
N VAL A 22 -8.51 -1.68 -11.75
CA VAL A 22 -8.18 -3.02 -11.28
C VAL A 22 -7.26 -3.00 -10.06
N PRO A 23 -6.25 -2.11 -9.96
CA PRO A 23 -5.46 -1.94 -8.76
C PRO A 23 -6.24 -1.45 -7.53
N GLY A 24 -7.14 -0.48 -7.70
CA GLY A 24 -7.97 0.04 -6.62
C GLY A 24 -8.94 -1.00 -6.08
N ASP A 25 -9.60 -1.75 -6.95
CA ASP A 25 -10.57 -2.79 -6.56
C ASP A 25 -9.91 -3.97 -5.85
N PHE A 26 -8.69 -4.34 -6.27
CA PHE A 26 -7.89 -5.30 -5.53
C PHE A 26 -7.64 -4.84 -4.09
N VAL A 27 -7.22 -3.59 -3.88
CA VAL A 27 -6.97 -3.06 -2.52
C VAL A 27 -8.27 -3.02 -1.72
N ARG A 28 -9.37 -2.57 -2.32
CA ARG A 28 -10.67 -2.49 -1.65
C ARG A 28 -11.19 -3.84 -1.16
N SER A 29 -10.91 -4.91 -1.91
CA SER A 29 -11.36 -6.28 -1.62
C SER A 29 -10.40 -7.06 -0.72
N GLU A 30 -9.12 -7.12 -1.07
CA GLU A 30 -8.09 -7.95 -0.40
C GLU A 30 -7.41 -7.23 0.77
N ARG A 31 -7.55 -5.89 0.85
CA ARG A 31 -7.02 -5.05 1.91
C ARG A 31 -8.14 -4.17 2.45
N ALA A 32 -9.24 -4.80 2.88
CA ALA A 32 -10.44 -4.11 3.33
C ALA A 32 -10.18 -3.04 4.40
N THR A 33 -9.20 -3.26 5.29
CA THR A 33 -8.79 -2.31 6.34
C THR A 33 -7.97 -1.12 5.84
N SER A 34 -7.47 -1.13 4.59
CA SER A 34 -6.70 -0.03 4.02
C SER A 34 -7.51 1.26 3.99
N ILE A 35 -6.98 2.30 4.62
CA ILE A 35 -7.58 3.64 4.58
C ILE A 35 -7.37 4.30 3.20
N LEU A 36 -6.24 4.03 2.52
CA LEU A 36 -5.97 4.61 1.21
C LEU A 36 -6.88 4.07 0.10
N ARG A 37 -7.41 2.84 0.22
CA ARG A 37 -8.34 2.22 -0.76
C ARG A 37 -7.84 2.20 -2.22
N ARG A 38 -6.52 2.33 -2.41
CA ARG A 38 -5.79 2.26 -3.69
C ARG A 38 -4.36 1.80 -3.44
N LEU A 39 -3.63 1.45 -4.51
CA LEU A 39 -2.20 1.20 -4.40
C LEU A 39 -1.45 2.47 -3.96
N ALA A 40 -0.52 2.28 -3.03
CA ALA A 40 0.47 3.30 -2.71
C ALA A 40 1.47 3.43 -3.88
N GLN A 41 1.84 4.66 -4.18
CA GLN A 41 2.85 4.94 -5.21
C GLN A 41 4.25 4.90 -4.56
N PRO A 42 5.31 4.50 -5.30
CA PRO A 42 6.68 4.41 -4.78
C PRO A 42 7.15 5.70 -4.09
N GLU A 43 6.69 6.85 -4.56
CA GLU A 43 7.03 8.17 -4.03
C GLU A 43 6.56 8.35 -2.58
N LYS A 44 5.53 7.61 -2.15
CA LYS A 44 5.07 7.67 -0.74
C LYS A 44 6.09 7.03 0.20
N ILE A 45 6.78 5.98 -0.25
CA ILE A 45 7.84 5.32 0.51
C ILE A 45 9.09 6.20 0.48
N SER A 46 9.48 6.71 -0.70
CA SER A 46 10.68 7.53 -0.83
C SER A 46 10.60 8.82 -0.02
N ASN A 47 9.43 9.46 0.07
CA ASN A 47 9.25 10.67 0.87
C ASN A 47 9.51 10.43 2.36
N LEU A 48 9.04 9.29 2.91
CA LEU A 48 9.35 8.96 4.30
C LEU A 48 10.85 8.69 4.47
N VAL A 49 11.46 7.94 3.56
CA VAL A 49 12.90 7.65 3.59
C VAL A 49 13.70 8.96 3.57
N MET A 50 13.37 9.88 2.67
CA MET A 50 14.01 11.19 2.57
C MET A 50 13.89 11.97 3.87
N TYR A 51 12.71 11.99 4.50
CA TYR A 51 12.53 12.61 5.81
C TYR A 51 13.41 11.95 6.88
N VAL A 52 13.43 10.62 6.96
CA VAL A 52 14.20 9.88 7.98
C VAL A 52 15.71 10.06 7.81
N CYS A 53 16.19 10.19 6.57
CA CYS A 53 17.60 10.47 6.29
C CYS A 53 17.99 11.94 6.53
N SER A 54 17.04 12.82 6.80
CA SER A 54 17.29 14.25 6.96
C SER A 54 17.68 14.64 8.39
N PRO A 55 18.38 15.77 8.61
CA PRO A 55 18.69 16.27 9.96
C PRO A 55 17.44 16.47 10.84
N GLN A 56 16.27 16.71 10.24
CA GLN A 56 15.00 16.89 10.94
C GLN A 56 14.55 15.63 11.69
N ALA A 57 15.04 14.44 11.32
CA ALA A 57 14.76 13.18 11.99
C ALA A 57 15.85 12.76 12.99
N SER A 58 16.73 13.67 13.40
CA SER A 58 17.89 13.36 14.28
C SER A 58 17.54 12.72 15.62
N ALA A 59 16.34 12.94 16.16
CA ALA A 59 15.85 12.31 17.39
C ALA A 59 15.07 11.00 17.16
N THR A 60 14.90 10.57 15.91
CA THR A 60 14.14 9.37 15.55
C THR A 60 15.10 8.19 15.41
N THR A 61 15.13 7.31 16.40
CA THR A 61 15.97 6.11 16.41
C THR A 61 15.23 4.92 17.01
N GLY A 62 15.55 3.70 16.55
CA GLY A 62 14.99 2.44 17.07
C GLY A 62 13.50 2.21 16.81
N ALA A 63 12.81 3.09 16.08
CA ALA A 63 11.38 3.01 15.82
C ALA A 63 11.06 2.28 14.49
N ALA A 64 9.97 1.51 14.47
CA ALA A 64 9.41 0.93 13.25
C ALA A 64 8.45 1.92 12.57
N LEU A 65 8.94 2.67 11.58
CA LEU A 65 8.12 3.62 10.80
C LEU A 65 7.47 2.91 9.61
N ARG A 66 6.16 3.12 9.42
CA ARG A 66 5.35 2.36 8.45
C ARG A 66 4.83 3.23 7.31
N VAL A 67 4.80 2.65 6.11
CA VAL A 67 4.16 3.22 4.91
C VAL A 67 3.35 2.11 4.24
N ASP A 68 2.18 1.82 4.79
CA ASP A 68 1.32 0.71 4.35
C ASP A 68 -0.06 1.16 3.84
N GLY A 69 -0.38 2.45 3.99
CA GLY A 69 -1.69 2.99 3.65
C GLY A 69 -2.77 2.74 4.71
N GLY A 70 -2.37 2.49 5.95
CA GLY A 70 -3.27 2.29 7.10
C GLY A 70 -3.91 0.92 7.12
N VAL A 71 -3.18 -0.13 6.73
CA VAL A 71 -3.69 -1.52 6.74
C VAL A 71 -3.55 -2.12 8.13
N VAL A 72 -2.45 -1.81 8.82
CA VAL A 72 -2.21 -2.18 10.22
C VAL A 72 -3.02 -1.24 11.11
N ASP A 73 -3.94 -1.80 11.89
CA ASP A 73 -4.88 -1.10 12.76
C ASP A 73 -4.37 -0.88 14.20
N THR A 74 -3.16 -1.32 14.49
CA THR A 74 -2.50 -1.18 15.80
C THR A 74 -1.28 -0.26 15.76
N ILE A 75 -1.16 0.59 16.77
CA ILE A 75 0.08 1.30 17.10
C ILE A 75 0.76 0.49 18.22
N ALA A 76 2.02 0.12 18.02
CA ALA A 76 2.83 -0.65 18.95
C ALA A 76 4.12 0.09 19.24
#